data_AF-A0A7I8IC71-F1
#
_entry.id   AF-A0A7I8IC71-F1
#
_cell.length_a   1.000
_cell.length_b   1.000
_cell.length_c   1.000
_cell.angle_alpha   90.00
_cell.angle_beta   90.00
_cell.angle_gamma   90.00
#
_symmetry.space_group_name_H-M   'P 1'
#
loop_
_entity.id
_entity.type
_entity.pdbx_description
1 polymer ?
#
loop_
_entity_poly.entity_id
_entity_poly.type
_entity_poly.pdbx_seq_one_letter_code
_entity_poly.pdbx_strand_id
1 'polypeptide(L)'
;MKEEMQAINQSQTWELVSPLDNCKSIGLKWIFKVKKNQQGEIIRHKAQLVVKGYSQRHGLDYKEAFTPVVCFESIRALIALAALRGWILHHLDVKLAFLNGEIEEEIYIKQPDGSLWKAEKALFYN
;
A
#
# COMPACT_ATOMS: atom_id res chain seq x y z
N MET A 1 6.36 9.47 -10.00
CA MET A 1 6.63 8.12 -10.58
C MET A 1 7.97 7.61 -10.09
N LYS A 2 9.09 8.33 -10.33
CA LYS A 2 10.42 7.96 -9.83
C LYS A 2 10.47 7.77 -8.30
N GLU A 3 9.89 8.70 -7.54
CA GLU A 3 9.82 8.60 -6.07
C GLU A 3 9.14 7.31 -5.59
N GLU A 4 8.00 6.96 -6.20
CA GLU A 4 7.24 5.74 -5.85
C GLU A 4 8.03 4.48 -6.22
N MET A 5 8.65 4.44 -7.41
CA MET A 5 9.50 3.31 -7.82
C MET A 5 10.74 3.17 -6.93
N GLN A 6 11.35 4.27 -6.50
CA GLN A 6 12.48 4.24 -5.55
C GLN A 6 12.05 3.66 -4.21
N ALA A 7 10.88 4.04 -3.69
CA ALA A 7 10.34 3.49 -2.44
C ALA A 7 10.08 1.98 -2.55
N ILE A 8 9.50 1.53 -3.66
CA ILE A 8 9.25 0.10 -3.94
C ILE A 8 10.56 -0.68 -4.11
N ASN A 9 11.58 -0.10 -4.74
CA ASN A 9 12.89 -0.75 -4.87
C ASN A 9 13.62 -0.85 -3.52
N GLN A 10 13.43 0.14 -2.65
CA GLN A 10 14.02 0.18 -1.31
C GLN A 10 13.35 -0.79 -0.34
N SER A 11 12.08 -1.12 -0.56
CA SER A 11 11.36 -2.05 0.31
C SER A 11 11.83 -3.49 0.15
N GLN A 12 12.58 -3.82 -0.92
CA GLN A 12 13.08 -5.19 -1.22
C GLN A 12 11.98 -6.27 -1.26
N THR A 13 10.72 -5.84 -1.36
CA THR A 13 9.51 -6.67 -1.29
C THR A 13 9.02 -7.13 -2.68
N TRP A 14 9.91 -7.34 -3.65
CA TRP A 14 9.51 -7.81 -4.98
C TRP A 14 10.68 -8.38 -5.77
N GLU A 15 10.39 -9.27 -6.72
CA GLU A 15 11.40 -9.86 -7.61
C GLU A 15 10.85 -9.91 -9.05
N LEU A 16 11.73 -9.80 -10.04
CA LEU A 16 11.36 -10.06 -11.43
C LEU A 16 11.50 -11.55 -11.74
N VAL A 17 10.39 -12.21 -12.06
CA VAL A 17 10.39 -13.61 -12.55
C VAL A 17 9.97 -13.69 -14.01
N SER A 18 10.16 -14.84 -14.65
CA SER A 18 9.63 -15.11 -15.98
C SER A 18 8.14 -15.47 -15.92
N PRO A 19 7.37 -15.28 -17.02
CA PRO A 19 5.96 -15.61 -17.03
C PRO A 19 5.74 -17.08 -16.73
N LEU A 20 5.00 -17.37 -15.66
CA LEU A 20 4.56 -18.74 -15.34
C LEU A 20 3.29 -19.03 -16.14
N ASP A 21 3.35 -20.06 -16.98
CA ASP A 21 2.17 -20.58 -17.66
C ASP A 21 1.15 -21.04 -16.61
N ASN A 22 -0.04 -20.44 -16.62
CA ASN A 22 -1.18 -20.64 -15.70
C ASN A 22 -1.18 -19.89 -14.36
N CYS A 23 -0.33 -18.88 -14.16
CA CYS A 23 -0.45 -18.06 -12.95
C CYS A 23 -1.46 -16.90 -13.11
N LYS A 24 -2.38 -16.75 -12.15
CA LYS A 24 -3.30 -15.60 -12.10
C LYS A 24 -2.55 -14.37 -11.61
N SER A 25 -2.13 -13.52 -12.55
CA SER A 25 -1.52 -12.23 -12.23
C SER A 25 -2.57 -11.13 -12.02
N ILE A 26 -2.37 -10.30 -11.00
CA ILE A 26 -3.20 -9.12 -10.75
C ILE A 26 -2.60 -7.93 -11.49
N GLY A 27 -3.40 -7.21 -12.26
CA GLY A 27 -2.90 -6.05 -13.00
C GLY A 27 -2.58 -4.86 -12.09
N LEU A 28 -1.58 -4.07 -12.45
CA LEU A 28 -1.33 -2.76 -11.85
C LEU A 28 -1.91 -1.62 -12.69
N LYS A 29 -2.12 -0.48 -12.04
CA LYS A 29 -2.45 0.79 -12.70
C LYS A 29 -1.78 1.95 -11.97
N TRP A 30 -1.36 2.95 -12.74
CA TRP A 30 -0.95 4.24 -12.19
C TRP A 30 -2.16 5.14 -11.88
N ILE A 31 -2.16 5.71 -10.68
CA ILE A 31 -3.10 6.77 -10.27
C ILE A 31 -2.30 8.06 -10.09
N PHE A 32 -2.70 9.10 -10.82
CA PHE A 32 -2.10 10.42 -10.73
C PHE A 32 -3.06 11.37 -10.00
N LYS A 33 -2.55 12.12 -9.03
CA LYS A 33 -3.32 13.12 -8.28
C LYS A 33 -2.49 14.37 -8.09
N VAL A 34 -3.06 15.52 -8.40
CA VAL A 34 -2.46 16.82 -8.11
C VAL A 34 -2.92 17.26 -6.72
N LYS A 35 -1.98 17.49 -5.81
CA LYS A 35 -2.24 18.10 -4.50
C LYS A 35 -2.09 19.62 -4.62
N LYS A 36 -3.14 20.33 -4.23
CA LYS A 36 -3.18 21.79 -4.21
C LYS A 36 -3.23 22.32 -2.78
N ASN A 37 -2.73 23.54 -2.55
CA ASN A 37 -2.89 24.24 -1.27
C ASN A 37 -4.31 24.85 -1.15
N GLN A 38 -4.60 25.50 -0.02
CA GLN A 38 -5.87 26.19 0.20
C GLN A 38 -6.09 27.34 -0.79
N GLN A 39 -5.00 27.90 -1.34
CA GLN A 39 -5.00 28.96 -2.35
C GLN A 39 -5.13 28.42 -3.79
N GLY A 40 -5.22 27.10 -3.98
CA GLY A 40 -5.39 26.45 -5.28
C GLY A 40 -4.10 26.21 -6.08
N GLU A 41 -2.94 26.61 -5.56
CA GLU A 41 -1.63 26.40 -6.17
C GLU A 41 -1.18 24.95 -6.01
N ILE A 42 -0.44 24.45 -7.01
CA ILE A 42 0.02 23.07 -7.05
C ILE A 42 1.20 22.91 -6.08
N ILE A 43 0.99 22.14 -5.00
CA ILE A 43 2.06 21.79 -4.06
C ILE A 43 2.83 20.56 -4.57
N ARG A 44 2.12 19.57 -5.11
CA ARG A 44 2.74 18.28 -5.46
C ARG A 44 1.97 17.49 -6.50
N HIS A 45 2.68 16.90 -7.44
CA HIS A 45 2.15 15.84 -8.30
C HIS A 45 2.40 14.48 -7.65
N LYS A 46 1.34 13.82 -7.19
CA LYS A 46 1.39 12.49 -6.60
C LYS A 46 1.13 11.45 -7.70
N ALA A 47 1.99 10.44 -7.78
CA ALA A 47 1.77 9.25 -8.59
C ALA A 47 1.82 8.04 -7.68
N GLN A 48 0.84 7.16 -7.77
CA GLN A 48 0.74 5.95 -6.95
C GLN A 48 0.54 4.74 -7.84
N LEU A 49 1.25 3.66 -7.51
CA LEU A 49 1.08 2.37 -8.17
C LEU A 49 0.05 1.56 -7.36
N VAL A 50 -1.05 1.15 -8.00
CA VAL A 50 -2.16 0.50 -7.30
C VAL A 50 -2.55 -0.80 -8.01
N VAL A 51 -2.82 -1.82 -7.20
CA VAL A 51 -3.30 -3.13 -7.63
C VAL A 51 -4.76 -3.04 -8.07
N LYS A 52 -5.09 -3.69 -9.18
CA LYS A 52 -6.46 -3.88 -9.68
C LYS A 52 -7.15 -4.98 -8.86
N GLY A 53 -7.49 -4.66 -7.60
CA GLY A 53 -8.05 -5.62 -6.63
C GLY A 53 -9.39 -6.26 -7.01
N TYR A 54 -10.10 -5.73 -8.02
CA TYR A 54 -11.36 -6.30 -8.51
C TYR A 54 -11.21 -7.71 -9.10
N SER A 55 -9.98 -8.15 -9.40
CA SER A 55 -9.70 -9.48 -9.93
C SER A 55 -9.56 -10.57 -8.85
N GLN A 56 -9.48 -10.20 -7.57
CA GLN A 56 -9.31 -11.15 -6.46
C GLN A 56 -10.65 -11.72 -5.99
N ARG A 57 -10.72 -13.04 -5.82
CA ARG A 57 -11.90 -13.76 -5.31
C ARG A 57 -11.64 -14.28 -3.89
N HIS A 58 -12.53 -13.91 -2.97
CA HIS A 58 -12.51 -14.43 -1.60
C HIS A 58 -12.61 -15.97 -1.60
N GLY A 59 -11.79 -16.63 -0.77
CA GLY A 59 -11.71 -18.10 -0.67
C GLY A 59 -10.88 -18.78 -1.76
N LEU A 60 -10.43 -18.04 -2.79
CA LEU A 60 -9.53 -18.53 -3.84
C LEU A 60 -8.19 -17.80 -3.80
N ASP A 61 -8.22 -16.46 -3.79
CA ASP A 61 -7.03 -15.62 -3.92
C ASP A 61 -6.66 -14.93 -2.59
N TYR A 62 -7.53 -14.95 -1.58
CA TYR A 62 -7.26 -14.55 -0.19
C TYR A 62 -8.29 -15.18 0.75
N LYS A 63 -7.89 -15.50 1.99
CA LYS A 63 -8.77 -16.08 3.01
C LYS A 63 -9.37 -15.05 3.96
N GLU A 64 -8.61 -14.02 4.32
CA GLU A 64 -9.07 -12.94 5.21
C GLU A 64 -8.74 -11.57 4.64
N ALA A 65 -9.63 -10.60 4.86
CA ALA A 65 -9.39 -9.21 4.53
C ALA A 65 -9.02 -8.45 5.80
N PHE A 66 -7.73 -8.25 6.04
CA PHE A 66 -7.25 -7.44 7.15
C PHE A 66 -7.45 -5.95 6.84
N THR A 67 -8.55 -5.39 7.33
CA THR A 67 -8.67 -3.93 7.47
C THR A 67 -8.76 -3.60 8.96
N PRO A 68 -7.68 -3.08 9.58
CA PRO A 68 -7.76 -2.62 10.96
C PRO A 68 -8.66 -1.38 10.98
N VAL A 69 -9.93 -1.57 11.32
CA VAL A 69 -10.85 -0.46 11.55
C VAL A 69 -10.58 0.08 12.94
N VAL A 70 -9.90 1.21 12.99
CA VAL A 70 -9.67 1.94 14.23
C VAL A 70 -11.01 2.45 14.78
N CYS A 71 -11.33 2.09 16.02
CA CYS A 71 -12.50 2.60 16.75
C CYS A 71 -12.18 3.96 17.39
N PHE A 72 -12.86 5.02 16.94
CA PHE A 72 -12.61 6.39 17.42
C PHE A 72 -12.96 6.57 18.89
N GLU A 73 -13.95 5.84 19.40
CA GLU A 73 -14.34 5.83 20.81
C GLU A 73 -13.16 5.37 21.69
N SER A 74 -12.45 4.33 21.25
CA SER A 74 -11.27 3.82 21.95
C SER A 74 -10.13 4.84 21.95
N ILE A 75 -9.89 5.51 20.82
CA ILE A 75 -8.89 6.59 20.75
C ILE A 75 -9.25 7.74 21.70
N ARG A 76 -10.51 8.20 21.69
CA ARG A 76 -10.96 9.29 22.55
C ARG A 76 -10.81 8.95 24.03
N ALA A 77 -11.14 7.72 24.42
CA ALA A 77 -10.95 7.23 25.78
C ALA A 77 -9.46 7.24 26.18
N LEU A 78 -8.57 6.79 25.29
CA LEU A 78 -7.12 6.79 25.53
C LEU A 78 -6.56 8.22 25.70
N ILE A 79 -7.00 9.16 24.85
CA ILE A 79 -6.61 10.58 24.95
C ILE A 79 -7.14 11.20 26.24
N ALA A 80 -8.38 10.92 26.62
CA ALA A 80 -8.97 11.41 27.86
C ALA A 80 -8.21 10.90 29.09
N LEU A 81 -7.81 9.62 29.07
CA LEU A 81 -6.99 9.02 30.12
C LEU A 81 -5.60 9.65 30.19
N ALA A 82 -4.96 9.87 29.05
CA ALA A 82 -3.66 10.54 28.98
C ALA A 82 -3.74 11.96 29.55
N ALA A 83 -4.78 12.73 29.20
CA ALA A 83 -5.01 14.06 29.75
C ALA A 83 -5.23 14.05 31.27
N LEU A 84 -6.01 13.09 31.78
CA LEU A 84 -6.26 12.94 33.22
C LEU A 84 -4.98 12.60 34.00
N ARG A 85 -4.10 11.81 33.40
CA ARG A 85 -2.84 11.35 34.03
C ARG A 85 -1.65 12.26 33.76
N GLY A 86 -1.84 13.35 32.99
CA GLY A 86 -0.75 14.24 32.57
C GLY A 86 0.28 13.55 31.68
N TRP A 87 -0.11 12.52 30.92
CA TRP A 87 0.79 11.80 30.03
C TRP A 87 1.04 12.57 28.74
N ILE A 88 2.27 12.49 28.26
CA ILE A 88 2.66 13.01 26.95
C ILE A 88 2.28 11.97 25.90
N LEU A 89 1.45 12.38 24.93
CA LEU A 89 1.06 11.52 23.81
C LEU A 89 1.99 11.79 22.62
N HIS A 90 2.59 10.73 22.09
CA HIS A 90 3.35 10.78 20.85
C HIS A 90 2.54 10.13 19.73
N HIS A 91 2.38 10.83 18.60
CA HIS A 91 1.70 10.32 17.42
C HIS A 91 2.73 9.94 16.36
N LEU A 92 2.66 8.69 15.89
CA LEU A 92 3.49 8.18 14.79
C LEU A 92 2.58 7.85 13.60
N ASP A 93 2.74 8.60 12.51
CA ASP A 93 2.14 8.27 11.21
C ASP A 93 3.15 7.42 10.42
N VAL A 94 2.93 6.11 10.39
CA VAL A 94 3.79 5.18 9.65
C VAL A 94 3.43 5.25 8.17
N LYS A 95 4.34 5.81 7.37
CA LYS A 95 4.22 5.76 5.92
C LYS A 95 4.23 4.31 5.47
N LEU A 96 3.32 3.97 4.56
CA LEU A 96 3.22 2.64 3.96
C LEU A 96 2.87 1.54 4.99
N ALA A 97 2.03 1.83 5.99
CA ALA A 97 1.55 0.80 6.94
C ALA A 97 0.98 -0.47 6.27
N PHE A 98 0.49 -0.36 5.03
CA PHE A 98 0.06 -1.50 4.22
C PHE A 98 1.19 -2.46 3.82
N LEU A 99 2.45 -2.01 3.80
CA LEU A 99 3.64 -2.81 3.48
C LEU A 99 4.18 -3.59 4.69
N ASN A 100 3.74 -3.28 5.91
CA ASN A 100 4.24 -3.91 7.14
C ASN A 100 3.35 -5.06 7.63
N GLY A 101 2.40 -5.51 6.82
CA GLY A 101 1.60 -6.71 7.13
C GLY A 101 2.28 -7.95 6.58
N GLU A 102 2.39 -9.00 7.38
CA GLU A 102 2.79 -10.32 6.89
C GLU A 102 1.71 -10.84 5.93
N ILE A 103 2.12 -11.25 4.73
CA ILE A 103 1.25 -11.87 3.73
C ILE A 103 1.71 -13.32 3.58
N GLU A 104 0.82 -14.27 3.86
CA GLU A 104 1.12 -15.70 3.70
C GLU A 104 1.03 -16.14 2.23
N GLU A 105 0.26 -15.43 1.41
CA GLU A 105 0.01 -15.75 0.01
C GLU A 105 1.04 -15.17 -0.97
N GLU A 106 1.48 -15.99 -1.92
CA GLU A 106 2.33 -15.55 -3.02
C GLU A 106 1.48 -14.84 -4.11
N ILE A 107 1.73 -13.55 -4.33
CA ILE A 107 0.96 -12.73 -5.28
C ILE A 107 1.78 -12.40 -6.52
N TYR A 108 1.22 -12.71 -7.68
CA TYR A 108 1.80 -12.38 -8.97
C TYR A 108 1.15 -11.12 -9.53
N ILE A 109 1.98 -10.21 -10.05
CA ILE A 109 1.52 -8.90 -10.48
C ILE A 109 1.96 -8.63 -11.92
N LYS A 110 1.00 -8.21 -12.74
CA LYS A 110 1.26 -7.79 -14.12
C LYS A 110 1.59 -6.31 -14.17
N GLN A 111 2.65 -5.96 -14.91
CA GLN A 111 3.05 -4.58 -15.15
C GLN A 111 1.90 -3.71 -15.68
N PRO A 112 1.86 -2.42 -15.32
CA PRO A 112 0.96 -1.47 -15.94
C PRO A 112 1.30 -1.30 -17.43
N ASP A 113 0.27 -1.14 -18.25
CA ASP A 113 0.41 -0.81 -19.67
C ASP A 113 1.16 0.53 -19.84
N GLY A 114 2.23 0.54 -20.64
CA GLY A 114 3.06 1.73 -20.89
C GLY A 114 4.27 1.91 -19.96
N SER A 115 4.65 0.89 -19.19
CA SER A 115 5.84 0.90 -18.31
C SER A 115 7.12 0.48 -19.06
N LEU A 116 8.24 1.18 -18.83
CA LEU A 116 9.58 0.84 -19.36
C LEU A 116 10.40 -0.09 -18.44
N TRP A 117 9.80 -0.70 -17.42
CA TRP A 117 10.50 -1.50 -16.42
C TRP A 117 9.83 -2.86 -16.23
N LYS A 118 10.64 -3.92 -16.27
CA LYS A 118 10.21 -5.30 -16.10
C LYS A 118 10.05 -5.63 -14.60
N ALA A 119 8.85 -5.95 -14.13
CA ALA A 119 8.54 -6.55 -12.83
C ALA A 119 7.41 -7.59 -13.00
N GLU A 120 7.56 -8.82 -12.49
CA GLU A 120 6.55 -9.89 -12.65
C GLU A 120 6.21 -10.64 -11.35
N LYS A 121 6.86 -10.31 -10.23
CA LYS A 121 6.50 -10.80 -8.89
C LYS A 121 6.44 -9.62 -7.93
N ALA A 122 5.40 -9.53 -7.12
CA ALA A 122 5.47 -8.74 -5.89
C ALA A 122 5.44 -9.74 -4.74
N LEU A 123 6.62 -10.24 -4.43
CA LEU A 123 6.88 -10.99 -3.21
C LEU A 123 6.93 -9.99 -2.06
N PHE A 124 5.79 -9.66 -1.47
CA PHE A 124 5.78 -8.94 -0.19
C PHE A 124 6.39 -9.82 0.91
N TYR A 125 7.71 -9.92 0.92
CA TYR A 125 8.53 -10.44 1.99
C TYR A 125 9.33 -9.27 2.55
N ASN A 126 9.32 -9.19 3.89
CA ASN A 126 10.01 -8.22 4.75
C ASN A 126 11.32 -7.64 4.21
#